data_AF-A0A538NB49-F1
#
_entry.id   AF-A0A538NB49-F1
#
_cell.length_a   1.000
_cell.length_b   1.000
_cell.length_c   1.000
_cell.angle_alpha   90.00
_cell.angle_beta   90.00
_cell.angle_gamma   90.00
#
_symmetry.space_group_name_H-M   'P 1'
#
loop_
_entity.id
_entity.type
_entity.pdbx_description
1 polymer ?
#
loop_
_entity_poly.entity_id
_entity_poly.type
_entity_poly.pdbx_seq_one_letter_code
_entity_poly.pdbx_strand_id
1 'polypeptide(L)'
;MTLAATDLGRPGTGAFRYGGVLLAVGQLLVVAGVVGLARAGIAGTGWLAKLGLPAAGVGCLLICVAQLVMQFSVDVGEVIIGTGTPLTGLGMILAGAGVLRAGRWRGWRRFVPLACGLYVFVVLYPAEALTGAVSYPAIAGWYACWLLLGVALLDTEADWVTLPAMPGTGDG
;
A
#
# COMPACT_ATOMS: atom_id res chain seq x y z
N MET A 1 -1.37 20.46 29.23
CA MET A 1 -2.47 19.74 28.55
C MET A 1 -1.85 18.61 27.74
N THR A 2 -1.53 17.51 28.42
CA THR A 2 -0.85 16.32 27.92
C THR A 2 -1.89 15.40 27.28
N LEU A 3 -2.16 15.62 26.00
CA LEU A 3 -3.12 14.84 25.22
C LEU A 3 -2.63 13.39 25.05
N ALA A 4 -3.34 12.45 25.67
CA ALA A 4 -3.76 11.15 25.11
C ALA A 4 -2.71 10.19 24.48
N ALA A 5 -1.42 10.48 24.53
CA ALA A 5 -0.37 9.69 23.88
C ALA A 5 -0.06 8.35 24.57
N THR A 6 -0.56 8.14 25.79
CA THR A 6 -0.24 6.96 26.61
C THR A 6 -1.25 5.81 26.55
N ASP A 7 -2.38 5.97 25.86
CA ASP A 7 -3.47 4.96 25.86
C ASP A 7 -3.57 4.12 24.58
N LEU A 8 -3.08 4.64 23.45
CA LEU A 8 -3.15 3.95 22.15
C LEU A 8 -2.23 2.72 22.04
N GLY A 9 -1.14 2.69 22.83
CA GLY A 9 -0.15 1.62 22.80
C GLY A 9 -0.28 0.57 23.90
N ARG A 10 -1.24 0.71 24.84
CA ARG A 10 -1.42 -0.28 25.92
C ARG A 10 -2.31 -1.43 25.45
N PRO A 11 -1.80 -2.68 25.42
CA PRO A 11 -2.63 -3.84 25.12
C PRO A 11 -3.80 -3.94 26.10
N GLY A 12 -5.01 -4.17 25.57
CA GLY A 12 -6.22 -4.35 26.38
C GLY A 12 -7.07 -3.09 26.62
N THR A 13 -6.65 -1.91 26.19
CA THR A 13 -7.48 -0.69 26.23
C THR A 13 -8.43 -0.62 25.03
N GLY A 14 -9.56 0.09 25.18
CA GLY A 14 -10.50 0.31 24.07
C GLY A 14 -9.83 1.02 22.90
N ALA A 15 -8.98 2.01 23.18
CA ALA A 15 -8.23 2.77 22.18
C ALA A 15 -7.31 1.88 21.32
N PHE A 16 -6.65 0.88 21.91
CA PHE A 16 -5.82 -0.10 21.20
C PHE A 16 -6.66 -0.96 20.24
N ARG A 17 -7.87 -1.39 20.66
CA ARG A 17 -8.80 -2.15 19.81
C ARG A 17 -9.31 -1.31 18.64
N TYR A 18 -9.74 -0.07 18.90
CA TYR A 18 -10.21 0.83 17.84
C TYR A 18 -9.08 1.18 16.86
N GLY A 19 -7.87 1.44 17.35
CA GLY A 19 -6.69 1.69 16.52
C GLY A 19 -6.34 0.50 15.63
N GLY A 20 -6.32 -0.71 16.19
CA GLY A 20 -6.07 -1.94 15.43
C GLY A 20 -7.09 -2.18 14.32
N VAL A 21 -8.39 -1.99 14.60
CA VAL A 21 -9.45 -2.12 13.59
C VAL A 21 -9.30 -1.07 12.50
N LEU A 22 -9.03 0.19 12.86
CA LEU A 22 -8.89 1.28 11.90
C LEU A 22 -7.71 1.05 10.96
N LEU A 23 -6.58 0.62 11.52
CA LEU A 23 -5.39 0.26 10.74
C LEU A 23 -5.64 -1.01 9.88
N ALA A 24 -6.44 -1.98 10.36
CA ALA A 24 -6.79 -3.17 9.59
C ALA A 24 -7.68 -2.82 8.39
N VAL A 25 -8.64 -1.91 8.57
CA VAL A 25 -9.43 -1.34 7.48
C VAL A 25 -8.50 -0.61 6.50
N GLY A 26 -7.59 0.24 6.99
CA GLY A 26 -6.58 0.89 6.16
C GLY A 26 -5.76 -0.11 5.33
N GLN A 27 -5.41 -1.24 5.92
CA GLN A 27 -4.67 -2.30 5.23
C GLN A 27 -5.51 -3.01 4.15
N LEU A 28 -6.82 -3.17 4.35
CA LEU A 28 -7.73 -3.66 3.32
C LEU A 28 -7.82 -2.69 2.13
N LEU A 29 -7.84 -1.38 2.38
CA LEU A 29 -7.80 -0.36 1.32
C LEU A 29 -6.49 -0.45 0.53
N VAL A 30 -5.37 -0.69 1.21
CA VAL A 30 -4.07 -0.91 0.58
C VAL A 30 -4.11 -2.16 -0.32
N VAL A 31 -4.68 -3.28 0.16
CA VAL A 31 -4.88 -4.49 -0.67
C VAL A 31 -5.76 -4.17 -1.88
N ALA A 32 -6.85 -3.42 -1.69
CA ALA A 32 -7.72 -3.00 -2.78
C ALA A 32 -6.97 -2.15 -3.82
N GLY A 33 -6.05 -1.28 -3.39
CA GLY A 33 -5.16 -0.51 -4.28
C GLY A 33 -4.24 -1.42 -5.12
N VAL A 34 -3.63 -2.44 -4.50
CA VAL A 34 -2.80 -3.44 -5.22
C VAL A 34 -3.65 -4.23 -6.23
N VAL A 35 -4.85 -4.66 -5.82
CA VAL A 35 -5.80 -5.36 -6.71
C VAL A 35 -6.26 -4.46 -7.86
N GLY A 36 -6.55 -3.19 -7.58
CA GLY A 36 -6.91 -2.20 -8.59
C GLY A 36 -5.79 -2.03 -9.63
N LEU A 37 -4.54 -1.91 -9.17
CA LEU A 37 -3.37 -1.86 -10.05
C LEU A 37 -3.21 -3.14 -10.89
N ALA A 38 -3.47 -4.31 -10.29
CA ALA A 38 -3.45 -5.60 -11.00
C ALA A 38 -4.50 -5.65 -12.11
N ARG A 39 -5.74 -5.29 -11.77
CA ARG A 39 -6.88 -5.33 -12.68
C ARG A 39 -6.76 -4.32 -13.81
N ALA A 40 -6.18 -3.16 -13.54
CA ALA A 40 -5.96 -2.14 -14.56
C ALA A 40 -4.92 -2.56 -15.61
N GLY A 41 -4.12 -3.61 -15.37
CA GLY A 41 -3.16 -4.15 -16.34
C GLY A 41 -2.07 -3.15 -16.75
N ILE A 42 -1.87 -2.09 -15.97
CA ILE A 42 -0.96 -0.97 -16.26
C ILE A 42 0.50 -1.43 -16.13
N ALA A 43 0.77 -2.35 -15.20
CA ALA A 43 2.10 -2.95 -15.02
C ALA A 43 2.52 -3.88 -16.18
N GLY A 44 1.62 -4.16 -17.13
CA GLY A 44 1.85 -5.04 -18.27
C GLY A 44 1.92 -6.53 -17.90
N THR A 45 2.33 -7.36 -18.86
CA THR A 45 2.41 -8.84 -18.72
C THR A 45 3.82 -9.34 -18.38
N GLY A 46 4.77 -8.44 -18.12
CA GLY A 46 6.16 -8.76 -17.83
C GLY A 46 6.36 -9.49 -16.49
N TRP A 47 7.50 -10.18 -16.36
CA TRP A 47 7.83 -10.95 -15.15
C TRP A 47 7.84 -10.11 -13.86
N LEU A 48 8.18 -8.81 -13.97
CA LEU A 48 8.18 -7.86 -12.86
C LEU A 48 6.78 -7.64 -12.27
N ALA A 49 5.75 -7.56 -13.12
CA ALA A 49 4.37 -7.45 -12.67
C ALA A 49 3.88 -8.79 -12.11
N LYS A 50 4.27 -9.90 -12.74
CA LYS A 50 3.90 -11.27 -12.33
C LYS A 50 4.49 -11.67 -10.97
N LEU A 51 5.65 -11.15 -10.59
CA LEU A 51 6.28 -11.39 -9.28
C LEU A 51 5.95 -10.29 -8.28
N GLY A 52 5.99 -9.02 -8.70
CA GLY A 52 5.85 -7.86 -7.82
C GLY A 52 4.46 -7.71 -7.21
N LEU A 53 3.40 -7.85 -8.00
CA LEU A 53 2.03 -7.67 -7.51
C LEU A 53 1.60 -8.76 -6.50
N PRO A 54 1.83 -10.06 -6.75
CA PRO A 54 1.52 -11.07 -5.74
C PRO A 54 2.41 -10.92 -4.50
N ALA A 55 3.70 -10.59 -4.64
CA ALA A 55 4.56 -10.32 -3.49
C ALA A 55 4.05 -9.15 -2.64
N ALA A 56 3.61 -8.05 -3.29
CA ALA A 56 3.00 -6.91 -2.60
C ALA A 56 1.71 -7.32 -1.88
N GLY A 57 0.85 -8.08 -2.56
CA GLY A 57 -0.39 -8.60 -1.99
C GLY A 57 -0.17 -9.49 -0.77
N VAL A 58 0.79 -10.43 -0.85
CA VAL A 58 1.15 -11.31 0.26
C VAL A 58 1.69 -10.51 1.44
N GLY A 59 2.59 -9.55 1.21
CA GLY A 59 3.08 -8.66 2.26
C GLY A 59 1.93 -7.88 2.93
N CYS A 60 0.98 -7.37 2.14
CA CYS A 60 -0.17 -6.65 2.70
C CYS A 60 -1.08 -7.55 3.53
N LEU A 61 -1.30 -8.79 3.09
CA LEU A 61 -2.07 -9.79 3.83
C LEU A 61 -1.38 -10.18 5.13
N LEU A 62 -0.04 -10.33 5.14
CA LEU A 62 0.71 -10.59 6.37
C LEU A 62 0.51 -9.46 7.39
N ILE A 63 0.54 -8.19 6.94
CA ILE A 63 0.27 -7.05 7.83
C ILE A 63 -1.18 -7.08 8.35
N CYS A 64 -2.17 -7.43 7.52
CA CYS A 64 -3.56 -7.62 7.99
C CYS A 64 -3.64 -8.69 9.09
N VAL A 65 -2.97 -9.82 8.91
CA VAL A 65 -2.93 -10.90 9.91
C VAL A 65 -2.24 -10.42 11.19
N ALA A 66 -1.11 -9.72 11.06
CA ALA A 66 -0.38 -9.19 12.19
C ALA A 66 -1.25 -8.30 13.08
N GLN A 67 -2.07 -7.45 12.48
CA GLN A 67 -2.96 -6.52 13.18
C GLN A 67 -4.05 -7.23 14.00
N LEU A 68 -4.50 -8.39 13.53
CA LEU A 68 -5.40 -9.26 14.27
C LEU A 68 -4.66 -9.99 15.39
N VAL A 69 -3.45 -10.49 15.11
CA VAL A 69 -2.60 -11.18 16.08
C VAL A 69 -2.19 -10.26 17.23
N MET A 70 -1.92 -8.97 16.96
CA MET A 70 -1.61 -7.96 17.97
C MET A 70 -2.70 -7.79 19.03
N GLN A 71 -3.96 -8.18 18.76
CA GLN A 71 -5.02 -8.18 19.77
C GLN A 71 -4.81 -9.22 20.87
N PHE A 72 -4.00 -10.24 20.60
CA PHE A 72 -3.69 -11.35 21.50
C PHE A 72 -2.23 -11.36 21.95
N SER A 73 -1.30 -10.97 21.07
CA SER A 73 0.14 -10.89 21.34
C SER A 73 0.78 -9.81 20.46
N VAL A 74 1.24 -8.73 21.10
CA VAL A 74 1.92 -7.63 20.41
C VAL A 74 3.25 -8.09 19.82
N ASP A 75 4.06 -8.82 20.60
CA ASP A 75 5.40 -9.27 20.18
C ASP A 75 5.36 -10.10 18.88
N VAL A 76 4.41 -11.04 18.78
CA VAL A 76 4.25 -11.87 17.57
C VAL A 76 3.78 -11.02 16.40
N GLY A 77 2.86 -10.07 16.65
CA GLY A 77 2.38 -9.15 15.63
C GLY A 77 3.50 -8.25 15.07
N GLU A 78 4.37 -7.73 15.93
CA GLU A 78 5.51 -6.90 15.50
C GLU A 78 6.48 -7.67 14.59
N VAL A 79 6.76 -8.94 14.91
CA VAL A 79 7.59 -9.80 14.04
C VAL A 79 6.95 -10.00 12.67
N ILE A 80 5.62 -10.23 12.62
CA ILE A 80 4.90 -10.40 11.35
C ILE A 80 4.89 -9.07 10.56
N ILE A 81 4.68 -7.93 11.20
CA ILE A 81 4.78 -6.60 10.54
C ILE A 81 6.20 -6.38 10.00
N GLY A 82 7.22 -6.71 10.79
CA GLY A 82 8.63 -6.55 10.41
C GLY A 82 9.04 -7.36 9.17
N THR A 83 8.30 -8.42 8.84
CA THR A 83 8.51 -9.25 7.64
C THR A 83 7.55 -8.93 6.49
N GLY A 84 6.30 -8.56 6.80
CA GLY A 84 5.30 -8.17 5.81
C GLY A 84 5.58 -6.83 5.15
N THR A 85 5.99 -5.83 5.94
CA THR A 85 6.31 -4.47 5.47
C THR A 85 7.39 -4.40 4.38
N PRO A 86 8.57 -5.05 4.55
CA PRO A 86 9.60 -5.04 3.52
C PRO A 86 9.17 -5.85 2.29
N LEU A 87 8.41 -6.93 2.48
CA LEU A 87 7.88 -7.72 1.37
C LEU A 87 6.89 -6.90 0.52
N THR A 88 6.00 -6.13 1.17
CA THR A 88 5.13 -5.16 0.49
C THR A 88 5.95 -4.11 -0.26
N GLY A 89 6.97 -3.55 0.39
CA GLY A 89 7.86 -2.55 -0.20
C GLY A 89 8.54 -3.06 -1.47
N LEU A 90 9.17 -4.24 -1.40
CA LEU A 90 9.83 -4.88 -2.53
C LEU A 90 8.84 -5.22 -3.65
N GLY A 91 7.67 -5.78 -3.30
CA GLY A 91 6.62 -6.09 -4.26
C GLY A 91 6.17 -4.84 -5.04
N MET A 92 5.97 -3.73 -4.33
CA MET A 92 5.58 -2.45 -4.94
C MET A 92 6.68 -1.82 -5.78
N ILE A 93 7.96 -1.96 -5.39
CA ILE A 93 9.09 -1.53 -6.22
C ILE A 93 9.12 -2.31 -7.54
N LEU A 94 8.96 -3.63 -7.49
CA LEU A 94 8.92 -4.48 -8.68
C LEU A 94 7.70 -4.16 -9.56
N ALA A 95 6.53 -3.99 -8.96
CA ALA A 95 5.31 -3.60 -9.65
C ALA A 95 5.47 -2.24 -10.34
N GLY A 96 6.02 -1.25 -9.63
CA GLY A 96 6.28 0.09 -10.16
C GLY A 96 7.35 0.10 -11.26
N ALA A 97 8.40 -0.72 -11.15
CA ALA A 97 9.36 -0.93 -12.23
C ALA A 97 8.68 -1.56 -13.47
N GLY A 98 7.69 -2.43 -13.27
CA GLY A 98 6.81 -2.95 -14.32
C GLY A 98 6.00 -1.85 -14.99
N VAL A 99 5.36 -0.97 -14.21
CA VAL A 99 4.59 0.19 -14.70
C VAL A 99 5.46 1.15 -15.50
N LEU A 100 6.67 1.47 -15.03
CA LEU A 100 7.63 2.31 -15.77
C LEU A 100 8.00 1.68 -17.11
N ARG A 101 8.30 0.38 -17.14
CA ARG A 101 8.68 -0.34 -18.36
C ARG A 101 7.53 -0.49 -19.34
N ALA A 102 6.31 -0.71 -18.84
CA ALA A 102 5.13 -0.84 -19.68
C ALA A 102 4.76 0.47 -20.39
N GLY A 103 5.16 1.62 -19.81
CA GLY A 103 4.94 2.94 -20.41
C GLY A 103 3.47 3.34 -20.57
N ARG A 104 2.54 2.58 -19.96
CA ARG A 104 1.09 2.78 -20.05
C ARG A 104 0.62 3.99 -19.24
N TRP A 105 1.31 4.31 -18.15
CA TRP A 105 1.10 5.53 -17.38
C TRP A 105 2.08 6.62 -17.80
N ARG A 106 1.55 7.83 -18.00
CA ARG A 106 2.32 9.04 -18.34
C ARG A 106 2.39 9.98 -17.13
N GLY A 107 3.39 10.87 -17.15
CA GLY A 107 3.56 11.90 -16.13
C GLY A 107 3.97 11.37 -14.76
N TRP A 108 3.39 11.92 -13.70
CA TRP A 108 3.71 11.60 -12.30
C TRP A 108 3.16 10.24 -11.86
N ARG A 109 2.06 9.76 -12.46
CA ARG A 109 1.35 8.52 -12.05
C ARG A 109 2.25 7.28 -12.06
N ARG A 110 3.15 7.18 -13.04
CA ARG A 110 4.08 6.04 -13.19
C ARG A 110 5.08 5.90 -12.03
N PHE A 111 5.33 6.96 -11.27
CA PHE A 111 6.23 6.95 -10.13
C PHE A 111 5.52 6.63 -8.81
N VAL A 112 4.19 6.69 -8.77
CA VAL A 112 3.41 6.48 -7.53
C VAL A 112 3.60 5.07 -6.95
N PRO A 113 3.55 3.96 -7.72
CA PRO A 113 3.76 2.63 -7.15
C PRO A 113 5.19 2.46 -6.62
N LEU A 114 6.17 3.08 -7.29
CA LEU A 114 7.56 3.10 -6.81
C LEU A 114 7.69 3.90 -5.52
N ALA A 115 7.02 5.05 -5.41
CA ALA A 115 7.01 5.85 -4.19
C ALA A 115 6.43 5.05 -3.02
N CYS A 116 5.31 4.32 -3.21
CA CYS A 116 4.73 3.47 -2.16
C CYS A 116 5.71 2.41 -1.65
N GLY A 117 6.52 1.82 -2.53
CA GLY A 117 7.50 0.81 -2.16
C GLY A 117 8.79 1.40 -1.57
N LEU A 118 9.31 2.47 -2.17
CA LEU A 118 10.56 3.11 -1.74
C LEU A 118 10.40 3.83 -0.39
N TYR A 119 9.22 4.38 -0.11
CA TYR A 119 8.93 5.06 1.16
C TYR A 119 9.20 4.16 2.38
N VAL A 120 8.93 2.86 2.26
CA VAL A 120 9.21 1.88 3.31
C VAL A 120 10.70 1.89 3.70
N PHE A 121 11.58 1.87 2.71
CA PHE A 121 13.03 1.77 2.94
C PHE A 121 13.71 3.11 3.22
N VAL A 122 13.18 4.21 2.68
CA VAL A 122 13.82 5.53 2.75
C VAL A 122 13.27 6.39 3.89
N VAL A 123 12.02 6.18 4.29
CA VAL A 123 11.37 7.02 5.30
C VAL A 123 10.98 6.20 6.52
N LEU A 124 10.26 5.09 6.32
CA LEU A 124 9.69 4.33 7.42
C LEU A 124 10.77 3.66 8.28
N TYR A 125 11.62 2.81 7.69
CA TYR A 125 12.73 2.17 8.41
C TYR A 125 13.73 3.17 9.01
N PRO A 126 14.19 4.21 8.29
CA PRO A 126 15.10 5.20 8.87
C PRO A 126 14.46 5.99 10.01
N ALA A 127 13.17 6.34 9.91
CA ALA A 127 12.46 7.00 11.01
C ALA A 127 12.46 6.12 12.27
N GLU A 128 12.09 4.84 12.15
CA GLU A 128 12.07 3.92 13.29
C GLU A 128 13.47 3.64 13.85
N ALA A 129 14.49 3.56 12.99
CA ALA A 129 15.88 3.41 13.42
C ALA A 129 16.40 4.63 14.19
N LEU A 130 15.95 5.84 13.83
CA LEU A 130 16.33 7.09 14.51
C LEU A 130 15.56 7.31 15.81
N THR A 131 14.27 6.97 15.85
CA THR A 131 13.41 7.19 17.03
C THR A 131 13.42 6.02 18.01
N GLY A 132 13.85 4.83 17.59
CA GLY A 132 13.79 3.60 18.39
C GLY A 132 12.36 3.16 18.73
N ALA A 133 11.36 3.74 18.07
CA ALA A 133 9.95 3.55 18.35
C ALA A 133 9.12 3.78 17.07
N VAL A 134 7.93 3.20 17.05
CA VAL A 134 6.97 3.34 15.94
C VAL A 134 6.65 4.81 15.70
N SER A 135 6.89 5.28 14.48
CA SER A 135 6.66 6.66 14.09
C SER A 135 5.30 6.80 13.38
N TYR A 136 4.25 7.15 14.14
CA TYR A 136 2.93 7.45 13.60
C TYR A 136 2.91 8.44 12.43
N PRO A 137 3.68 9.55 12.43
CA PRO A 137 3.71 10.44 11.27
C PRO A 137 4.34 9.79 10.03
N ALA A 138 5.34 8.92 10.20
CA ALA A 138 5.93 8.19 9.08
C ALA A 138 4.91 7.22 8.45
N ILE A 139 4.16 6.49 9.29
CA ILE A 139 3.07 5.60 8.86
C ILE A 139 1.98 6.38 8.13
N ALA A 140 1.55 7.54 8.67
CA ALA A 140 0.56 8.38 8.02
C ALA A 140 1.01 8.85 6.63
N GLY A 141 2.28 9.22 6.48
CA GLY A 141 2.86 9.57 5.18
C GLY A 141 2.90 8.37 4.21
N TRP A 142 3.11 7.16 4.71
CA TRP A 142 3.04 5.95 3.87
C TRP A 142 1.61 5.71 3.35
N TYR A 143 0.59 5.86 4.20
CA TYR A 143 -0.81 5.81 3.77
C TYR A 143 -1.16 6.92 2.78
N ALA A 144 -0.54 8.10 2.88
CA ALA A 144 -0.71 9.15 1.87
C ALA A 144 -0.18 8.72 0.49
N CYS A 145 0.91 7.96 0.40
CA CYS A 145 1.36 7.37 -0.87
C CYS A 145 0.31 6.41 -1.44
N TRP A 146 -0.32 5.60 -0.59
CA TRP A 146 -1.41 4.70 -1.01
C TRP A 146 -2.65 5.46 -1.48
N LEU A 147 -3.00 6.57 -0.83
CA LEU A 147 -4.07 7.45 -1.30
C LEU A 147 -3.75 8.02 -2.69
N LEU A 148 -2.52 8.48 -2.93
CA LEU A 148 -2.08 8.94 -4.25
C LEU A 148 -2.17 7.82 -5.30
N LEU A 149 -1.89 6.57 -4.92
CA LEU A 149 -2.06 5.42 -5.82
C LEU A 149 -3.53 5.23 -6.19
N GLY A 150 -4.44 5.32 -5.21
CA GLY A 150 -5.88 5.27 -5.45
C GLY A 150 -6.36 6.40 -6.36
N VAL A 151 -5.90 7.64 -6.12
CA VAL A 151 -6.20 8.79 -6.99
C VAL A 151 -5.73 8.51 -8.42
N ALA A 152 -4.48 8.06 -8.60
CA ALA A 152 -3.94 7.76 -9.93
C ALA A 152 -4.73 6.67 -10.68
N LEU A 153 -5.31 5.71 -9.96
CA LEU A 153 -6.18 4.67 -10.53
C LEU A 153 -7.53 5.23 -10.97
N LEU A 154 -8.23 6.00 -10.12
CA LEU A 154 -9.53 6.60 -10.45
C LEU A 154 -9.43 7.55 -11.65
N ASP A 155 -8.39 8.36 -11.64
CA ASP A 155 -8.00 9.25 -12.73
C ASP A 155 -7.81 8.49 -14.06
N THR A 156 -7.26 7.28 -14.00
CA THR A 156 -7.06 6.44 -15.19
C THR A 156 -8.40 5.97 -15.73
N GLU A 157 -9.36 5.59 -14.88
CA GLU A 157 -10.71 5.20 -15.32
C GLU A 157 -11.47 6.37 -15.96
N ALA A 158 -11.31 7.60 -15.44
CA ALA A 158 -11.89 8.80 -16.03
C ALA A 158 -11.35 9.09 -17.45
N ASP A 159 -10.05 8.84 -17.68
CA ASP A 159 -9.45 8.98 -19.01
C ASP A 159 -10.03 7.95 -20.01
N TRP A 160 -10.36 6.73 -19.57
CA TRP A 160 -10.98 5.71 -20.43
C TRP A 160 -12.41 6.06 -20.85
N VAL A 161 -13.19 6.65 -19.93
CA VAL A 161 -14.60 7.02 -20.17
C VAL A 161 -14.72 8.22 -21.13
N THR A 162 -13.71 9.08 -21.19
CA THR A 162 -13.73 10.31 -22.00
C THR A 162 -13.20 10.14 -23.43
N LEU A 163 -12.67 8.97 -23.78
CA LEU A 163 -12.34 8.65 -25.17
C LEU A 163 -13.64 8.60 -26.00
N PRO A 164 -13.70 9.24 -27.19
CA PRO A 164 -14.82 9.08 -28.09
C PRO A 164 -15.06 7.58 -28.32
N ALA A 165 -16.31 7.13 -28.25
CA ALA A 165 -16.66 5.76 -28.64
C ALA A 165 -15.97 5.45 -29.98
N MET A 166 -15.12 4.42 -29.99
CA MET A 166 -14.36 4.05 -31.18
C MET A 166 -15.31 3.93 -32.37
N PRO A 167 -15.10 4.68 -33.46
CA PRO A 167 -15.90 4.49 -34.66
C PRO A 167 -15.58 3.11 -35.22
N GLY A 168 -16.55 2.19 -35.14
CA GLY A 168 -16.51 0.92 -35.88
C GLY A 168 -16.64 -0.35 -35.04
N THR A 169 -17.82 -0.59 -34.48
CA THR A 169 -18.49 -1.90 -34.64
C THR A 169 -19.75 -1.64 -35.44
N GLY A 170 -19.54 -1.18 -36.68
CA GLY A 170 -20.57 -1.18 -37.70
C GLY A 170 -20.54 -2.56 -38.32
N ASP A 171 -21.37 -3.44 -37.80
CA ASP A 171 -21.63 -4.75 -38.35
C ASP A 171 -22.33 -4.52 -39.69
N GLY A 172 -21.58 -4.70 -40.79
CA GLY A 172 -22.12 -4.78 -42.14
C GLY A 172 -22.74 -6.14 -42.43
#